data_AF-A0A0T7A2X1-F1
#
_entry.id   AF-A0A0T7A2X1-F1
#
_cell.length_a   1.000
_cell.length_b   1.000
_cell.length_c   1.000
_cell.angle_alpha   90.00
_cell.angle_beta   90.00
_cell.angle_gamma   90.00
#
_symmetry.space_group_name_H-M   'P 1'
#
loop_
_entity.id
_entity.type
_entity.pdbx_description
1 polymer ?
#
loop_
_entity_poly.entity_id
_entity_poly.type
_entity_poly.pdbx_seq_one_letter_code
_entity_poly.pdbx_strand_id
1 'polypeptide(L)'
;MIVRGIGRDPALHTTPGVPEHMHPVVALVTAGVEMDVLGLTYKQYSDAEREAVVNAFPRTPDFKEDIIQAFYDGIKHKPETTFGNVKADVIADKDPHFHRGNFCSVIRCSHWHG
;
A
#
# COMPACT_ATOMS: atom_id res chain seq x y z
N MET A 1 10.56 -9.10 -5.00
CA MET A 1 11.24 -8.09 -5.84
C MET A 1 11.02 -6.73 -5.18
N ILE A 2 11.98 -6.24 -4.38
CA ILE A 2 11.87 -4.92 -3.73
C ILE A 2 12.58 -3.92 -4.63
N VAL A 3 11.82 -3.06 -5.32
CA VAL A 3 12.40 -1.96 -6.09
C VAL A 3 12.89 -0.91 -5.09
N ARG A 4 14.20 -0.89 -4.85
CA ARG A 4 14.87 0.21 -4.12
C ARG A 4 15.21 1.32 -5.10
N GLY A 5 14.65 2.50 -4.82
CA GLY A 5 15.20 3.79 -5.21
C GLY A 5 14.31 4.59 -6.15
N ILE A 6 13.60 5.59 -5.62
CA ILE A 6 13.60 6.96 -6.17
C ILE A 6 13.32 7.92 -5.00
N GLY A 7 14.28 8.79 -4.68
CA GLY A 7 14.08 9.88 -3.74
C GLY A 7 13.44 11.09 -4.42
N ARG A 8 12.63 11.84 -3.65
CA ARG A 8 12.05 13.16 -3.95
C ARG A 8 10.78 13.26 -4.81
N ASP A 9 10.06 12.17 -5.06
CA ASP A 9 8.65 12.25 -5.49
C ASP A 9 7.76 11.58 -4.43
N PRO A 10 6.60 12.14 -4.07
CA PRO A 10 5.67 11.51 -3.15
C PRO A 10 5.10 10.24 -3.81
N ALA A 11 5.80 9.10 -3.65
CA ALA A 11 5.38 7.73 -3.99
C ALA A 11 4.34 7.61 -5.13
N LEU A 12 4.54 8.29 -6.26
CA LEU A 12 3.53 8.47 -7.31
C LEU A 12 3.05 7.14 -7.91
N HIS A 13 3.90 6.13 -7.86
CA HIS A 13 3.61 4.76 -8.28
C HIS A 13 2.54 4.04 -7.43
N THR A 14 2.04 4.68 -6.37
CA THR A 14 0.93 4.20 -5.53
C THR A 14 -0.28 5.13 -5.52
N THR A 15 -0.25 6.23 -6.29
CA THR A 15 -1.35 7.18 -6.38
C THR A 15 -2.35 6.70 -7.42
N PRO A 16 -3.62 6.40 -7.09
CA PRO A 16 -4.59 5.93 -8.08
C PRO A 16 -4.65 6.83 -9.33
N GLY A 17 -4.60 6.21 -10.51
CA GLY A 17 -4.63 6.92 -11.80
C GLY A 17 -3.30 7.55 -12.25
N VAL A 18 -2.22 7.47 -11.47
CA VAL A 18 -0.88 7.94 -11.87
C VAL A 18 0.01 6.81 -12.46
N PRO A 19 0.05 5.59 -11.91
CA PRO A 19 0.92 4.51 -12.38
C PRO A 19 0.76 4.16 -13.86
N GLU A 20 -0.45 4.26 -14.40
CA GLU A 20 -0.76 3.99 -15.83
C GLU A 20 -0.01 4.91 -16.80
N HIS A 21 0.48 6.05 -16.32
CA HIS A 21 1.28 7.01 -17.09
C HIS A 21 2.79 6.89 -16.82
N MET A 22 3.20 6.04 -15.88
CA MET A 22 4.61 5.82 -15.56
C MET A 22 5.24 4.79 -16.51
N HIS A 23 6.51 4.47 -16.28
CA HIS A 23 7.21 3.44 -17.05
C HIS A 23 6.40 2.12 -17.07
N PRO A 24 6.30 1.39 -18.21
CA PRO A 24 5.40 0.24 -18.34
C PRO A 24 5.55 -0.84 -17.25
N VAL A 25 6.78 -1.05 -16.77
CA VAL A 25 7.04 -1.98 -15.66
C VAL A 25 6.41 -1.50 -14.34
N VAL A 26 6.43 -0.20 -14.06
CA VAL A 26 5.79 0.38 -12.88
C VAL A 26 4.27 0.23 -13.00
N ALA A 27 3.72 0.58 -14.16
CA ALA A 27 2.29 0.42 -14.44
C ALA A 27 1.83 -1.02 -14.24
N LEU A 28 2.54 -1.99 -14.83
CA LEU A 28 2.19 -3.41 -14.76
C LEU A 28 2.30 -3.97 -13.33
N VAL A 29 3.37 -3.63 -12.61
CA VAL A 29 3.55 -4.10 -11.22
C VAL A 29 2.49 -3.50 -10.31
N THR A 30 2.16 -2.22 -10.46
CA THR A 30 1.11 -1.60 -9.65
C THR A 30 -0.27 -2.19 -9.96
N ALA A 31 -0.63 -2.38 -11.23
CA ALA A 31 -1.89 -3.01 -11.62
C ALA A 31 -2.03 -4.43 -11.04
N GLY A 32 -0.93 -5.20 -11.00
CA GLY A 32 -0.91 -6.51 -10.36
C GLY A 32 -1.22 -6.43 -8.86
N VAL A 33 -0.58 -5.50 -8.12
CA VAL A 33 -0.85 -5.30 -6.68
C VAL A 33 -2.28 -4.82 -6.44
N GLU A 34 -2.77 -3.88 -7.24
CA GLU A 34 -4.12 -3.34 -7.14
C GLU A 34 -5.18 -4.44 -7.35
N MET A 35 -4.98 -5.34 -8.31
CA MET A 35 -5.89 -6.47 -8.49
C MET A 35 -5.75 -7.52 -7.38
N ASP A 36 -4.52 -7.94 -7.10
CA ASP A 36 -4.25 -9.11 -6.25
C ASP A 36 -4.51 -8.83 -4.76
N VAL A 37 -4.22 -7.60 -4.30
CA VAL A 37 -4.33 -7.17 -2.90
C VAL A 37 -5.62 -6.38 -2.66
N LEU A 38 -5.92 -5.40 -3.52
CA LEU A 38 -7.06 -4.49 -3.32
C LEU A 38 -8.34 -4.95 -4.03
N GLY A 39 -8.25 -5.92 -4.94
CA GLY A 39 -9.39 -6.39 -5.72
C GLY A 39 -9.87 -5.38 -6.77
N LEU A 40 -9.07 -4.35 -7.09
CA LEU A 40 -9.39 -3.42 -8.16
C LEU A 40 -9.35 -4.17 -9.49
N THR A 41 -10.16 -3.73 -10.46
CA THR A 41 -10.28 -4.34 -11.80
C THR A 41 -10.57 -5.86 -11.83
N TYR A 42 -10.89 -6.50 -10.70
CA TYR A 42 -11.12 -7.95 -10.59
C TYR A 42 -12.07 -8.52 -11.65
N LYS A 43 -13.15 -7.79 -11.97
CA LYS A 43 -14.16 -8.17 -12.97
C LYS A 43 -13.69 -8.05 -14.43
N GLN A 44 -12.54 -7.41 -14.66
CA GLN A 44 -11.95 -7.28 -16.00
C GLN A 44 -11.18 -8.56 -16.41
N TYR A 45 -10.92 -9.45 -15.46
CA TYR A 45 -10.28 -10.75 -15.69
C TYR A 45 -11.30 -11.88 -15.54
N SER A 46 -11.23 -12.83 -16.46
CA SER A 46 -12.07 -14.04 -16.39
C SER A 46 -11.76 -14.86 -15.14
N ASP A 47 -12.72 -15.67 -14.70
CA ASP A 47 -12.49 -16.62 -13.60
C ASP A 47 -11.34 -17.57 -13.94
N ALA A 48 -11.26 -18.05 -15.18
CA ALA A 48 -10.20 -18.95 -15.63
C ALA A 48 -8.79 -18.34 -15.52
N GLU A 49 -8.61 -17.06 -15.86
CA GLU A 49 -7.33 -16.36 -15.71
C GLU A 49 -6.94 -16.22 -14.23
N ARG A 50 -7.91 -15.82 -13.38
CA ARG A 50 -7.69 -15.68 -11.94
C ARG A 50 -7.35 -17.02 -11.28
N GLU A 51 -8.09 -18.08 -11.63
CA GLU A 51 -7.86 -19.43 -11.14
C GLU A 51 -6.50 -19.99 -11.60
N ALA A 52 -6.09 -19.74 -12.84
CA ALA A 52 -4.78 -20.16 -13.33
C ALA A 52 -3.63 -19.57 -12.49
N VAL A 53 -3.73 -18.28 -12.13
CA VAL A 53 -2.74 -17.61 -11.26
C VAL A 53 -2.73 -18.24 -9.86
N VAL A 54 -3.89 -18.42 -9.23
CA VAL A 54 -3.98 -18.99 -7.87
C VAL A 54 -3.52 -20.45 -7.84
N ASN A 55 -3.74 -21.20 -8.92
CA ASN A 55 -3.24 -22.58 -9.03
C ASN A 55 -1.72 -22.63 -9.22
N ALA A 56 -1.14 -21.70 -9.98
CA ALA A 56 0.32 -21.60 -10.16
C ALA A 56 1.03 -21.05 -8.92
N PHE A 57 0.37 -20.16 -8.18
CA PHE A 57 0.88 -19.54 -6.95
C PHE A 57 -0.17 -19.66 -5.82
N PRO A 58 -0.26 -20.85 -5.18
CA PRO A 58 -1.26 -21.11 -4.15
C PRO A 58 -1.15 -20.12 -2.99
N ARG A 59 -2.31 -19.58 -2.61
CA ARG A 59 -2.44 -18.69 -1.45
C ARG A 59 -2.63 -19.52 -0.19
N THR A 60 -2.09 -19.03 0.93
CA THR A 60 -2.38 -19.59 2.25
C THR A 60 -3.84 -19.31 2.64
N PRO A 61 -4.44 -20.12 3.53
CA PRO A 61 -5.77 -19.80 4.09
C PRO A 61 -5.81 -18.40 4.73
N ASP A 62 -4.68 -17.96 5.29
CA ASP A 62 -4.52 -16.69 6.00
C ASP A 62 -3.88 -15.59 5.13
N PHE A 63 -3.89 -15.72 3.79
CA PHE A 63 -3.14 -14.86 2.86
C PHE A 63 -3.32 -13.35 3.09
N LYS A 64 -4.53 -12.91 3.47
CA LYS A 64 -4.79 -11.50 3.78
C LYS A 64 -4.06 -11.05 5.05
N GLU A 65 -4.08 -11.87 6.09
CA GLU A 65 -3.34 -11.61 7.33
C GLU A 65 -1.83 -11.66 7.08
N ASP A 66 -1.36 -12.58 6.25
CA ASP A 66 0.06 -12.65 5.86
C ASP A 66 0.52 -11.36 5.15
N ILE A 67 -0.31 -10.79 4.27
CA ILE A 67 -0.04 -9.49 3.63
C ILE A 67 0.01 -8.37 4.66
N ILE A 68 -0.99 -8.27 5.54
CA ILE A 68 -1.04 -7.21 6.57
C ILE A 68 0.17 -7.33 7.50
N GLN A 69 0.52 -8.54 7.91
CA GLN A 69 1.68 -8.82 8.74
C GLN A 69 2.99 -8.43 8.05
N ALA A 70 3.15 -8.76 6.76
CA ALA A 70 4.32 -8.38 5.99
C ALA A 70 4.46 -6.86 5.85
N PHE A 71 3.35 -6.14 5.64
CA PHE A 71 3.36 -4.67 5.68
C PHE A 71 3.79 -4.17 7.05
N TYR A 72 3.20 -4.69 8.13
CA TYR A 72 3.52 -4.30 9.51
C TYR A 72 5.00 -4.50 9.82
N ASP A 73 5.55 -5.68 9.57
CA ASP A 73 6.97 -5.97 9.80
C ASP A 73 7.90 -5.05 9.01
N GLY A 74 7.49 -4.69 7.79
CA GLY A 74 8.21 -3.76 6.93
C GLY A 74 8.22 -2.30 7.41
N ILE A 75 7.27 -1.88 8.25
CA ILE A 75 7.07 -0.46 8.61
C ILE A 75 7.12 -0.16 10.11
N LYS A 76 6.93 -1.17 10.99
CA LYS A 76 6.83 -0.98 12.45
C LYS A 76 8.04 -0.28 13.09
N HIS A 77 9.19 -0.35 12.42
CA HIS A 77 10.43 0.28 12.86
C HIS A 77 10.62 1.72 12.38
N LYS A 78 9.66 2.27 11.61
CA LYS A 78 9.62 3.65 11.09
C LYS A 78 8.20 4.23 11.09
N PRO A 79 7.50 4.22 12.23
CA PRO A 79 6.09 4.64 12.31
C PRO A 79 5.88 6.10 11.89
N GLU A 80 6.88 6.96 12.04
CA GLU A 80 6.84 8.36 11.60
C GLU A 80 6.68 8.53 10.08
N THR A 81 7.07 7.53 9.29
CA THR A 81 6.96 7.57 7.82
C THR A 81 5.54 7.27 7.29
N THR A 82 4.62 6.91 8.19
CA THR A 82 3.25 6.54 7.80
C THR A 82 2.28 7.73 7.81
N PHE A 83 2.76 8.92 8.16
CA PHE A 83 1.91 10.11 8.19
C PHE A 83 1.28 10.39 6.82
N GLY A 84 -0.05 10.50 6.79
CA GLY A 84 -0.81 10.80 5.58
C GLY A 84 -0.92 9.66 4.55
N ASN A 85 -0.60 8.40 4.91
CA ASN A 85 -0.74 7.27 4.00
C ASN A 85 -1.31 6.01 4.68
N VAL A 86 -1.73 5.04 3.86
CA VAL A 86 -2.43 3.81 4.28
C VAL A 86 -1.63 2.93 5.24
N LYS A 87 -0.30 3.11 5.33
CA LYS A 87 0.55 2.33 6.24
C LYS A 87 0.23 2.63 7.71
N ALA A 88 -0.35 3.79 8.01
CA ALA A 88 -0.82 4.12 9.35
C ALA A 88 -1.99 3.21 9.77
N ASP A 89 -2.78 2.71 8.81
CA ASP A 89 -3.84 1.74 9.07
C ASP A 89 -3.27 0.40 9.52
N VAL A 90 -2.23 -0.08 8.83
CA VAL A 90 -1.57 -1.35 9.15
C VAL A 90 -0.95 -1.32 10.55
N ILE A 91 -0.27 -0.23 10.94
CA ILE A 91 0.31 -0.14 12.29
C ILE A 91 -0.81 -0.08 13.34
N ALA A 92 -1.85 0.71 13.12
CA ALA A 92 -2.96 0.83 14.07
C ALA A 92 -3.75 -0.48 14.26
N ASP A 93 -3.81 -1.32 13.23
CA ASP A 93 -4.42 -2.65 13.30
C ASP A 93 -3.63 -3.61 14.20
N LYS A 94 -2.30 -3.60 14.11
CA LYS A 94 -1.41 -4.54 14.83
C LYS A 94 -0.89 -4.02 16.18
N ASP A 95 -0.90 -2.71 16.40
CA ASP A 95 -0.42 -2.06 17.62
C ASP A 95 -1.49 -1.11 18.20
N PRO A 96 -2.22 -1.54 19.24
CA PRO A 96 -3.24 -0.72 19.92
C PRO A 96 -2.68 0.55 20.60
N HIS A 97 -1.37 0.61 20.82
CA HIS A 97 -0.70 1.77 21.42
C HIS A 97 -0.16 2.74 20.37
N PHE A 98 -0.27 2.40 19.07
CA PHE A 98 0.12 3.32 18.01
C PHE A 98 -0.88 4.47 17.87
N HIS A 99 -0.38 5.68 18.08
CA HIS A 99 -1.14 6.90 17.87
C HIS A 99 -0.80 7.50 16.51
N ARG A 100 -1.77 7.51 15.59
CA ARG A 100 -1.62 8.14 14.28
C ARG A 100 -1.34 9.64 14.43
N GLY A 101 -0.45 10.17 13.60
CA GLY A 101 -0.27 11.62 13.50
C GLY A 101 -1.54 12.32 13.05
N ASN A 102 -1.82 13.48 13.62
CA ASN A 102 -3.02 14.28 13.33
C ASN A 102 -2.66 15.51 12.49
N PHE A 103 -3.04 15.48 11.21
CA PHE A 103 -2.77 16.58 10.28
C PHE A 103 -3.41 17.91 10.70
N CYS A 104 -4.63 17.87 11.25
CA CYS A 104 -5.28 19.08 11.76
C CYS A 104 -4.52 19.68 12.95
N SER A 105 -3.93 18.85 13.83
CA SER A 105 -3.07 19.35 14.91
C SER A 105 -1.80 20.02 14.37
N VAL A 106 -1.19 19.45 13.32
CA VAL A 106 -0.03 20.07 12.66
C VAL A 106 -0.38 21.46 12.11
N ILE A 107 -1.54 21.62 11.47
CA ILE A 107 -2.01 22.92 10.98
C ILE A 107 -2.18 23.91 12.14
N ARG A 108 -2.93 23.50 13.19
CA ARG A 108 -3.23 24.36 14.36
C ARG A 108 -2.00 24.78 15.15
N CYS A 109 -0.94 23.97 15.13
CA CYS A 109 0.31 24.25 15.84
C CYS A 109 1.39 24.87 14.93
N SER A 110 1.06 25.27 13.70
CA SER A 110 2.00 25.94 12.81
C SER A 110 2.31 27.37 13.29
N HIS A 111 3.45 27.93 12.87
CA HIS A 111 3.85 29.30 13.23
C HIS A 111 3.02 30.41 12.57
N TRP A 112 2.13 30.04 11.65
CA TRP A 112 1.29 30.99 10.94
C TRP A 112 0.09 31.36 11.82
N HIS A 113 -0.15 32.66 11.96
CA HIS A 113 -1.32 33.17 12.67
C HIS A 113 -2.54 33.10 11.74
N GLY A 114 -3.67 32.64 12.28
CA GLY A 114 -4.96 32.53 11.60
C GLY A 114 -6.09 32.33 12.59
#